data_AF-A0A967G348-F1
#
_entry.id   AF-A0A967G348-F1
#
_cell.length_a   1.000
_cell.length_b   1.000
_cell.length_c   1.000
_cell.angle_alpha   90.00
_cell.angle_beta   90.00
_cell.angle_gamma   90.00
#
_symmetry.space_group_name_H-M   'P 1'
#
loop_
_entity.id
_entity.type
_entity.pdbx_description
1 polymer ?
#
loop_
_entity_poly.entity_id
_entity_poly.type
_entity_poly.pdbx_seq_one_letter_code
_entity_poly.pdbx_strand_id
1 'polypeptide(L)'
;HEMSREHRFASQMMATGSLSDIFVRANKDYDSITEAEAVQLVVFVTGLFRAWESAFIENREGNLDTNVWAALSRDYIQPMGSAAFRHIWKLRKQNYDPDFQKYVDSVESREYIVK
;
A
#
# COMPACT_ATOMS: atom_id res chain seq x y z
N HIS A 1 -20.18 3.83 -2.37
CA HIS A 1 -18.84 4.24 -2.82
C HIS A 1 -17.96 3.01 -2.97
N GLU A 2 -17.42 2.83 -4.17
CA GLU A 2 -16.56 1.71 -4.57
C GLU A 2 -15.24 1.69 -3.79
N MET A 3 -14.68 2.87 -3.52
CA MET A 3 -13.53 3.08 -2.64
C MET A 3 -13.68 2.46 -1.24
N SER A 4 -14.88 2.51 -0.64
CA SER A 4 -15.11 1.87 0.66
C SER A 4 -15.19 0.35 0.57
N ARG A 5 -15.45 -0.21 -0.62
CA ARG A 5 -15.40 -1.67 -0.85
C ARG A 5 -13.98 -2.14 -1.06
N GLU A 6 -13.17 -1.42 -1.85
CA GLU A 6 -11.77 -1.77 -2.08
C GLU A 6 -10.94 -1.68 -0.79
N HIS A 7 -11.13 -0.62 0.00
CA HIS A 7 -10.47 -0.49 1.30
C HIS A 7 -10.93 -1.59 2.28
N ARG A 8 -12.23 -1.93 2.33
CA ARG A 8 -12.74 -3.03 3.16
C ARG A 8 -12.23 -4.40 2.70
N PHE A 9 -12.10 -4.62 1.39
CA PHE A 9 -11.57 -5.85 0.82
C PHE A 9 -10.10 -6.04 1.18
N ALA A 10 -9.27 -4.99 1.06
CA ALA A 10 -7.89 -5.04 1.48
C ALA A 10 -7.75 -5.31 2.99
N SER A 11 -8.55 -4.63 3.83
CA SER A 11 -8.57 -4.88 5.28
C SER A 11 -9.05 -6.30 5.63
N GLN A 12 -10.00 -6.88 4.89
CA GLN A 12 -10.46 -8.26 5.08
C GLN A 12 -9.40 -9.29 4.67
N MET A 13 -8.60 -9.02 3.63
CA MET A 13 -7.51 -9.91 3.24
C MET A 13 -6.38 -9.94 4.28
N MET A 14 -6.07 -8.79 4.91
CA MET A 14 -5.14 -8.70 6.05
C MET A 14 -5.61 -9.45 7.30
N ALA A 15 -6.91 -9.66 7.45
CA ALA A 15 -7.49 -10.36 8.60
C ALA A 15 -7.35 -11.90 8.50
N THR A 16 -6.78 -12.43 7.41
CA THR A 16 -6.37 -13.83 7.36
C THR A 16 -5.01 -13.97 8.05
N GLY A 17 -4.92 -14.79 9.11
CA GLY A 17 -3.70 -14.91 9.92
C GLY A 17 -2.44 -15.34 9.16
N SER A 18 -2.57 -15.82 7.92
CA SER A 18 -1.44 -16.16 7.04
C SER A 18 -0.75 -14.93 6.45
N LEU A 19 -1.49 -13.89 6.07
CA LEU A 19 -0.89 -12.74 5.37
C LEU A 19 -0.11 -11.84 6.32
N SER A 20 -0.55 -11.70 7.58
CA SER A 20 0.16 -10.97 8.61
C SER A 20 1.52 -11.61 8.95
N ASP A 21 1.59 -12.94 9.03
CA ASP A 21 2.85 -13.67 9.24
C ASP A 21 3.84 -13.47 8.08
N ILE A 22 3.35 -13.65 6.84
CA ILE A 22 4.14 -13.39 5.63
C ILE A 22 4.69 -11.97 5.65
N PHE A 23 3.85 -10.99 6.01
CA PHE A 23 4.24 -9.59 6.06
C PHE A 23 5.31 -9.32 7.12
N VAL A 24 5.19 -9.89 8.31
CA VAL A 24 6.19 -9.74 9.39
C VAL A 24 7.52 -10.36 8.98
N ARG A 25 7.51 -11.57 8.39
CA ARG A 25 8.73 -12.21 7.87
C ARG A 25 9.36 -11.39 6.76
N ALA A 26 8.58 -10.99 5.76
CA ALA A 26 9.05 -10.18 4.64
C ALA A 26 9.65 -8.83 5.05
N ASN A 27 9.18 -8.25 6.18
CA ASN A 27 9.75 -7.02 6.72
C ASN A 27 11.11 -7.22 7.41
N LYS A 28 11.39 -8.40 7.95
CA LYS A 28 12.70 -8.75 8.51
C LYS A 28 13.67 -9.14 7.41
N ASP A 29 13.21 -10.00 6.51
CA ASP A 29 13.96 -10.51 5.37
C ASP A 29 12.98 -10.96 4.27
N TYR A 30 12.96 -10.27 3.14
CA TYR A 30 12.05 -10.58 2.03
C TYR A 30 12.38 -11.94 1.39
N ASP A 31 13.63 -12.38 1.40
CA ASP A 31 14.04 -13.66 0.80
C ASP A 31 13.68 -14.85 1.70
N SER A 32 13.19 -14.61 2.91
CA SER A 32 12.74 -15.64 3.86
C SER A 32 11.33 -16.19 3.57
N ILE A 33 10.58 -15.57 2.66
CA ILE A 33 9.24 -16.02 2.27
C ILE A 33 9.32 -16.87 0.99
N THR A 34 8.42 -17.83 0.84
CA THR A 34 8.36 -18.65 -0.38
C THR A 34 7.87 -17.84 -1.58
N GLU A 35 8.11 -18.32 -2.80
CA GLU A 35 7.60 -17.66 -4.01
C GLU A 35 6.06 -17.49 -3.99
N ALA A 36 5.33 -18.49 -3.47
CA ALA A 36 3.88 -18.41 -3.36
C ALA A 36 3.44 -17.31 -2.37
N GLU A 37 4.15 -17.17 -1.26
CA GLU A 37 3.92 -16.10 -0.28
C GLU A 37 4.29 -14.73 -0.84
N ALA A 38 5.38 -14.64 -1.60
CA ALA A 38 5.78 -13.41 -2.29
C ALA A 38 4.71 -12.97 -3.29
N VAL A 39 4.14 -13.89 -4.09
CA VAL A 39 3.04 -13.57 -5.00
C VAL A 39 1.82 -13.07 -4.23
N GLN A 40 1.43 -13.73 -3.13
CA GLN A 40 0.31 -13.29 -2.29
C GLN A 40 0.53 -11.87 -1.78
N LEU A 41 1.73 -11.59 -1.26
CA LEU A 41 2.06 -10.28 -0.71
C LEU A 41 2.11 -9.20 -1.80
N VAL A 42 2.66 -9.50 -2.97
CA VAL A 42 2.68 -8.59 -4.13
C VAL A 42 1.26 -8.25 -4.60
N VAL A 43 0.38 -9.25 -4.73
CA VAL A 43 -1.01 -9.03 -5.15
C VAL A 43 -1.72 -8.14 -4.15
N PHE A 44 -1.57 -8.43 -2.86
CA PHE A 44 -2.17 -7.65 -1.78
C PHE A 44 -1.72 -6.19 -1.78
N VAL A 45 -0.40 -5.95 -1.75
CA VAL A 45 0.17 -4.60 -1.70
C VAL A 45 -0.11 -3.84 -3.01
N THR A 46 -0.14 -4.52 -4.16
CA THR A 46 -0.53 -3.90 -5.43
C THR A 46 -1.96 -3.35 -5.35
N GLY A 47 -2.90 -4.08 -4.73
CA GLY A 47 -4.28 -3.63 -4.54
C GLY A 47 -4.36 -2.35 -3.70
N LEU A 48 -3.55 -2.24 -2.65
CA LEU A 48 -3.46 -1.03 -1.84
C LEU A 48 -2.93 0.17 -2.62
N PHE A 49 -1.86 -0.02 -3.40
CA PHE A 49 -1.34 1.05 -4.26
C PHE A 49 -2.33 1.49 -5.33
N ARG A 50 -3.15 0.57 -5.89
CA ARG A 50 -4.20 0.94 -6.85
C ARG A 50 -5.30 1.78 -6.21
N ALA A 51 -5.77 1.40 -5.02
CA ALA A 51 -6.73 2.22 -4.28
C ALA A 51 -6.17 3.60 -3.94
N TRP A 52 -4.88 3.68 -3.57
CA TRP A 52 -4.23 4.95 -3.29
C TRP A 52 -4.06 5.82 -4.54
N GLU A 53 -3.66 5.24 -5.67
CA GLU A 53 -3.57 5.92 -6.97
C GLU A 53 -4.92 6.51 -7.39
N SER A 54 -6.00 5.73 -7.28
CA SER A 54 -7.35 6.21 -7.58
C SER A 54 -7.73 7.42 -6.70
N ALA A 55 -7.49 7.33 -5.38
CA ALA A 55 -7.76 8.44 -4.48
C ALA A 55 -6.91 9.69 -4.79
N PHE A 56 -5.64 9.50 -5.20
CA PHE A 56 -4.76 10.58 -5.61
C PHE A 56 -5.29 11.29 -6.86
N ILE A 57 -5.73 10.54 -7.87
CA ILE A 57 -6.31 11.08 -9.10
C ILE A 57 -7.60 11.84 -8.79
N GLU A 58 -8.51 11.27 -8.00
CA GLU A 58 -9.75 11.93 -7.59
C GLU A 58 -9.48 13.25 -6.84
N ASN A 59 -8.50 13.28 -5.93
CA ASN A 59 -8.09 14.50 -5.24
C ASN A 59 -7.47 15.53 -6.20
N ARG A 60 -6.60 15.10 -7.12
CA ARG A 60 -5.97 15.96 -8.13
C ARG A 60 -7.03 16.63 -9.03
N GLU A 61 -8.11 15.92 -9.34
CA GLU A 61 -9.20 16.41 -10.17
C GLU A 61 -10.24 17.24 -9.39
N GLY A 62 -10.08 17.39 -8.07
CA GLY A 62 -11.00 18.14 -7.20
C GLY A 62 -12.30 17.39 -6.86
N ASN A 63 -12.33 16.08 -7.11
CA ASN A 63 -13.49 15.21 -6.86
C ASN A 63 -13.46 14.56 -5.47
N LEU A 64 -12.35 14.68 -4.74
CA LEU A 64 -12.19 14.18 -3.37
C LEU A 64 -11.99 15.34 -2.40
N ASP A 65 -12.78 15.36 -1.33
CA ASP A 65 -12.63 16.34 -0.24
C ASP A 65 -11.22 16.28 0.36
N THR A 66 -10.59 17.44 0.57
CA THR A 66 -9.19 17.52 1.00
C THR A 66 -8.95 16.91 2.38
N ASN A 67 -9.94 16.95 3.29
CA ASN A 67 -9.82 16.30 4.60
C ASN A 67 -9.91 14.78 4.47
N VAL A 68 -10.76 14.29 3.58
CA VAL A 68 -10.86 12.85 3.25
C VAL A 68 -9.55 12.37 2.61
N TRP A 69 -9.00 13.11 1.65
CA TRP A 69 -7.69 12.82 1.06
C TRP A 69 -6.59 12.79 2.11
N ALA A 70 -6.53 13.78 3.01
CA ALA A 70 -5.52 13.85 4.04
C ALA A 70 -5.60 12.67 5.03
N ALA A 71 -6.81 12.19 5.35
CA ALA A 71 -6.99 11.00 6.16
C ALA A 71 -6.53 9.73 5.43
N LEU A 72 -7.03 9.49 4.21
CA LEU A 72 -6.66 8.33 3.40
C LEU A 72 -5.15 8.28 3.13
N SER A 73 -4.55 9.42 2.78
CA SER A 73 -3.10 9.50 2.53
C SER A 73 -2.30 9.03 3.73
N ARG A 74 -2.68 9.38 4.97
CA ARG A 74 -1.96 8.90 6.16
C ARG A 74 -2.01 7.38 6.29
N ASP A 75 -3.14 6.76 5.98
CA ASP A 75 -3.31 5.31 6.05
C ASP A 75 -2.41 4.57 5.04
N TYR A 76 -2.15 5.17 3.88
CA TYR A 76 -1.25 4.58 2.87
C TYR A 76 0.24 4.95 3.07
N ILE A 77 0.53 6.12 3.64
CA ILE A 77 1.90 6.55 3.96
C ILE A 77 2.50 5.69 5.07
N GLN A 78 1.73 5.35 6.10
CA GLN A 78 2.25 4.60 7.24
C GLN A 78 2.89 3.25 6.87
N PRO A 79 2.27 2.40 6.02
CA PRO A 79 2.88 1.16 5.52
C PRO A 79 4.19 1.36 4.74
N MET A 80 4.44 2.53 4.13
CA MET A 80 5.71 2.83 3.44
C MET A 80 6.92 2.86 4.38
N GLY A 81 6.69 2.88 5.70
CA GLY A 81 7.71 2.64 6.71
C GLY A 81 8.25 1.21 6.74
N SER A 82 7.53 0.26 6.14
CA SER A 82 7.88 -1.16 6.15
C SER A 82 8.80 -1.53 4.96
N ALA A 83 9.72 -2.46 5.18
CA ALA A 83 10.66 -2.91 4.14
C ALA A 83 9.95 -3.61 2.98
N ALA A 84 8.93 -4.42 3.30
CA ALA A 84 8.16 -5.15 2.31
C ALA A 84 7.37 -4.22 1.36
N PHE A 85 6.70 -3.19 1.88
CA PHE A 85 6.00 -2.22 1.00
C PHE A 85 6.97 -1.50 0.08
N ARG A 86 8.11 -1.03 0.60
CA ARG A 86 9.12 -0.34 -0.22
C ARG A 86 9.73 -1.26 -1.28
N HIS A 87 9.95 -2.53 -0.95
CA HIS A 87 10.42 -3.52 -1.91
C HIS A 87 9.40 -3.66 -3.06
N ILE A 88 8.13 -3.85 -2.74
CA ILE A 88 7.08 -4.05 -3.74
C ILE A 88 6.84 -2.76 -4.56
N TRP A 89 6.92 -1.59 -3.94
CA TRP A 89 6.89 -0.31 -4.65
C TRP A 89 7.98 -0.25 -5.73
N LYS A 90 9.24 -0.55 -5.39
CA LYS A 90 10.34 -0.59 -6.37
C LYS A 90 10.10 -1.56 -7.53
N LEU A 91 9.45 -2.70 -7.26
CA LEU A 91 9.14 -3.70 -8.28
C LEU A 91 8.03 -3.26 -9.24
N ARG A 92 7.07 -2.44 -8.78
CA ARG A 92 5.79 -2.20 -9.47
C ARG A 92 5.55 -0.76 -9.89
N LYS A 93 6.31 0.22 -9.37
CA LYS A 93 6.01 1.65 -9.53
C LYS A 93 5.88 2.12 -10.99
N GLN A 94 6.57 1.47 -11.92
CA GLN A 94 6.48 1.74 -13.36
C GLN A 94 5.08 1.51 -13.96
N ASN A 95 4.20 0.79 -13.26
CA ASN A 95 2.83 0.48 -13.71
C ASN A 95 1.78 1.52 -13.28
N TYR A 96 2.21 2.62 -12.66
CA TYR A 96 1.34 3.65 -12.09
C TYR A 96 1.50 5.00 -12.82
N ASP A 97 0.56 5.91 -12.62
CA ASP A 97 0.58 7.29 -13.12
C ASP A 97 1.89 8.00 -12.71
N PRO A 98 2.58 8.69 -13.64
CA PRO A 98 3.87 9.33 -13.34
C PRO A 98 3.83 10.37 -12.21
N ASP A 99 2.73 11.08 -12.03
CA ASP A 99 2.61 12.05 -10.95
C ASP A 99 2.31 11.37 -9.62
N PHE A 100 1.53 10.28 -9.64
CA PHE A 100 1.39 9.43 -8.47
C PHE A 100 2.73 8.83 -8.05
N GLN A 101 3.56 8.38 -9.00
CA GLN A 101 4.92 7.90 -8.70
C GLN A 101 5.76 8.97 -8.00
N LYS A 102 5.79 10.20 -8.52
CA LYS A 102 6.51 11.32 -7.90
C LYS A 102 5.97 11.62 -6.50
N TYR A 103 4.65 11.59 -6.34
CA TYR A 103 4.02 11.81 -5.04
C TYR A 103 4.47 10.76 -4.03
N VAL A 104 4.35 9.45 -4.35
CA VAL A 104 4.78 8.36 -3.47
C VAL A 104 6.28 8.38 -3.19
N ASP A 105 7.11 8.73 -4.17
CA ASP A 105 8.56 8.88 -3.96
C ASP A 105 8.90 10.11 -3.09
N SER A 106 7.98 11.07 -2.95
CA SER A 106 8.16 12.29 -2.14
C SER A 106 7.69 12.16 -0.69
N VAL A 107 6.87 11.15 -0.35
CA VAL A 107 6.35 11.03 1.02
C VAL A 107 7.41 10.51 1.97
N GLU A 108 7.63 11.24 3.06
CA GLU A 108 8.52 10.82 4.14
C GLU A 108 7.96 9.57 4.81
N SER A 109 8.65 8.44 4.64
CA SER A 109 8.31 7.22 5.37
C SER A 109 8.63 7.40 6.85
N ARG A 110 7.62 7.29 7.72
CA ARG A 110 7.85 7.18 9.17
C ARG A 110 8.18 5.73 9.54
N GLU A 111 8.87 5.53 10.65
CA GLU A 111 9.19 4.19 11.13
C GLU A 111 7.90 3.36 11.32
N TYR A 112 7.86 2.18 10.71
CA TYR A 112 6.71 1.29 10.81
C TYR A 112 6.80 0.48 12.11
N ILE A 113 5.99 0.85 13.10
CA ILE A 113 5.95 0.20 14.42
C ILE A 113 4.71 -0.70 14.47
N VAL A 114 4.91 -2.02 14.43
CA VAL A 114 3.91 -3.01 14.85
C VAL A 114 4.22 -3.36 16.29
N LYS A 115 3.35 -2.94 17.21
CA LYS A 115 3.43 -3.36 18.62
C LYS A 115 2.80 -4.72 18.80
#